data_AF-R7T8A4-F1
#
_entry.id   AF-R7T8A4-F1
#
_cell.length_a   1.000
_cell.length_b   1.000
_cell.length_c   1.000
_cell.angle_alpha   90.00
_cell.angle_beta   90.00
_cell.angle_gamma   90.00
#
_symmetry.space_group_name_H-M   'P 1'
#
loop_
_entity.id
_entity.type
_entity.pdbx_description
1 polymer ?
#
loop_
_entity_poly.entity_id
_entity_poly.type
_entity_poly.pdbx_seq_one_letter_code
_entity_poly.pdbx_strand_id
1 'polypeptide(L)'
;HWMKYNDLCHPCVMQYDYIAKMETLESDVEHVLDQIGAPALTIGHSNESKGKNLTKAKTDYLKELDATGSLDALWNHFSKDADMFGYKFDRENFQTLCESSVNHSLGYCG
;
A
#
# COMPACT_ATOMS: atom_id res chain seq x y z
N HIS A 1 11.90 -9.94 2.54
CA HIS A 1 11.52 -9.08 3.68
C HIS A 1 10.01 -9.12 3.79
N TRP A 2 9.48 -9.64 4.90
CA TRP A 2 8.03 -9.76 5.13
C TRP A 2 7.66 -9.35 6.56
N MET A 3 8.53 -8.58 7.21
CA MET A 3 8.24 -8.02 8.53
C MET A 3 7.32 -6.82 8.37
N LYS A 4 6.38 -6.65 9.31
CA LYS A 4 5.38 -5.59 9.30
C LYS A 4 6.03 -4.24 9.56
N TYR A 5 5.56 -3.19 8.88
CA TYR A 5 6.03 -1.83 9.08
C TYR A 5 5.74 -1.33 10.48
N ASN A 6 4.59 -1.66 11.06
CA ASN A 6 4.26 -1.30 12.43
C ASN A 6 5.29 -1.82 13.45
N ASP A 7 5.91 -2.97 13.18
CA ASP A 7 6.93 -3.57 14.04
C ASP A 7 8.32 -2.97 13.82
N LEU A 8 8.60 -2.41 12.63
CA LEU A 8 9.89 -1.80 12.28
C LEU A 8 9.95 -0.31 12.60
N CYS A 9 8.85 0.40 12.34
CA CYS A 9 8.75 1.85 12.42
C CYS A 9 8.24 2.32 13.79
N HIS A 10 7.53 1.47 14.55
CA HIS A 10 6.98 1.83 15.85
C HIS A 10 6.21 3.17 15.85
N PRO A 11 5.16 3.33 15.03
CA PRO A 11 4.47 4.60 14.81
C PRO A 11 3.82 5.19 16.08
N CYS A 12 3.60 4.38 17.12
CA CYS A 12 3.07 4.87 18.40
C CYS A 12 4.12 5.60 19.26
N VAL A 13 5.42 5.33 19.04
CA VAL A 13 6.51 5.87 19.88
C VAL A 13 7.29 6.95 19.13
N MET A 14 7.41 6.82 17.80
CA MET A 14 8.08 7.78 16.95
C MET A 14 7.07 8.74 16.32
N GLN A 15 7.38 10.03 16.31
CA GLN A 15 6.57 11.04 15.62
C GLN A 15 7.10 11.19 14.20
N TYR A 16 6.31 10.75 13.23
CA TYR A 16 6.60 10.90 11.82
C TYR A 16 5.89 12.16 11.30
N ASP A 17 6.65 13.05 10.66
CA ASP A 17 6.07 14.20 9.97
C ASP A 17 5.28 13.77 8.73
N TYR A 18 5.74 12.70 8.06
CA TYR A 18 5.15 12.18 6.83
C TYR A 18 5.18 10.65 6.79
N ILE A 19 4.12 10.05 6.24
CA ILE A 19 4.04 8.62 5.87
C ILE A 19 3.63 8.57 4.39
N ALA A 20 4.56 8.18 3.52
CA ALA A 20 4.35 8.11 2.07
C ALA A 20 3.94 6.70 1.63
N LYS A 21 3.23 6.60 0.50
CA LYS A 21 2.82 5.32 -0.11
C LYS A 21 3.05 5.31 -1.61
N MET A 22 3.00 4.11 -2.21
CA MET A 22 3.39 3.92 -3.61
C MET A 22 2.43 4.61 -4.59
N GLU A 23 1.14 4.67 -4.25
CA GLU A 23 0.10 5.26 -5.09
C GLU A 23 0.15 6.79 -5.15
N THR A 24 0.80 7.42 -4.15
CA THR A 24 0.98 8.87 -4.05
C THR A 24 2.45 9.27 -4.06
N LEU A 25 3.36 8.37 -4.45
CA LEU A 25 4.80 8.55 -4.27
C LEU A 25 5.33 9.85 -4.91
N GLU A 26 4.89 10.18 -6.13
CA GLU A 26 5.31 11.40 -6.83
C GLU A 26 4.87 12.66 -6.09
N SER A 27 3.59 12.75 -5.68
CA SER A 27 3.06 13.89 -4.92
C SER A 27 3.65 13.98 -3.51
N ASP A 28 3.90 12.84 -2.87
CA ASP A 28 4.50 12.79 -1.53
C ASP A 28 5.93 13.32 -1.57
N VAL A 29 6.71 12.94 -2.58
CA VAL A 29 8.08 13.43 -2.77
C VAL A 29 8.10 14.92 -3.11
N GLU A 30 7.23 15.38 -3.99
CA GLU A 30 7.10 16.81 -4.31
C GLU A 30 6.78 17.62 -3.04
N HIS A 31 5.82 17.15 -2.24
CA HIS A 31 5.44 17.81 -0.99
C HIS A 31 6.60 17.89 0.01
N VAL A 32 7.30 16.77 0.25
CA VAL A 32 8.42 16.75 1.21
C VAL A 32 9.56 17.66 0.74
N LEU A 33 9.88 17.69 -0.55
CA LEU A 33 10.96 18.54 -1.09
C LEU A 33 10.64 20.03 -0.96
N ASP A 34 9.39 20.43 -1.25
CA ASP A 34 8.92 21.80 -1.05
C ASP A 34 9.04 22.24 0.42
N GLN A 35 8.59 21.37 1.34
CA GLN A 35 8.62 21.67 2.79
C GLN A 35 10.04 21.88 3.34
N ILE A 36 11.06 21.22 2.78
CA ILE A 36 12.45 21.39 3.20
C ILE A 36 13.23 22.41 2.36
N GLY A 37 12.59 23.06 1.38
CA GLY A 37 13.24 24.02 0.47
C GLY A 37 14.26 23.38 -0.48
N ALA A 38 14.11 22.10 -0.79
CA ALA A 38 14.97 21.37 -1.71
C ALA A 38 14.51 21.54 -3.17
N PRO A 39 15.43 21.44 -4.16
CA PRO A 39 15.04 21.46 -5.57
C PRO A 39 14.11 20.30 -5.91
N ALA A 40 13.17 20.56 -6.83
CA ALA A 40 12.29 19.53 -7.35
C ALA A 40 13.09 18.36 -7.98
N LEU A 41 12.62 17.14 -7.75
CA LEU A 41 13.20 15.92 -8.29
C LEU A 41 12.11 15.08 -8.92
N THR A 42 12.30 14.70 -10.19
CA THR A 42 11.48 13.67 -10.82
C THR A 42 11.98 12.30 -10.36
N ILE A 43 11.13 11.57 -9.65
CA ILE A 43 11.38 10.19 -9.29
C ILE A 43 10.67 9.25 -10.27
N GLY A 44 11.37 8.19 -10.69
CA GLY A 44 10.80 7.12 -11.50
C GLY A 44 10.74 5.84 -10.69
N HIS A 45 9.55 5.24 -10.61
CA HIS A 45 9.40 3.92 -10.01
C HIS A 45 8.87 2.92 -11.04
N SER A 46 9.66 1.87 -11.31
CA SER A 46 9.21 0.72 -12.09
C SER A 46 8.85 -0.44 -11.17
N ASN A 47 7.61 -0.91 -11.27
CA ASN A 47 7.23 -2.20 -10.70
C ASN A 47 7.80 -3.32 -11.57
N GLU A 48 9.01 -3.78 -11.24
CA GLU A 48 9.68 -4.94 -11.86
C GLU A 48 8.86 -6.25 -11.70
N SER A 49 7.90 -6.27 -10.78
CA SER A 49 7.04 -7.41 -10.43
C SER A 49 5.97 -7.76 -11.48
N LYS A 50 5.91 -7.07 -12.63
CA LYS A 50 4.98 -7.41 -13.74
C LYS A 50 5.44 -8.70 -14.43
N GLY A 51 5.19 -9.83 -13.77
CA GLY A 51 5.41 -11.16 -14.32
C GLY A 51 4.57 -11.35 -15.59
N LYS A 52 5.22 -11.54 -16.74
CA LYS A 52 4.57 -11.61 -18.05
C LYS A 52 3.80 -12.93 -18.32
N ASN A 53 3.64 -13.81 -17.33
CA ASN A 53 3.02 -15.13 -17.49
C ASN A 53 2.35 -15.61 -16.20
N LEU A 54 1.33 -14.88 -15.73
CA LEU A 54 0.50 -15.38 -14.63
C LEU A 54 -0.58 -16.31 -15.19
N THR A 55 -0.66 -17.52 -14.67
CA THR A 55 -1.69 -18.53 -15.03
C THR A 55 -3.02 -18.31 -14.29
N LYS A 56 -3.05 -17.42 -13.31
CA LYS A 56 -4.22 -17.06 -12.49
C LYS A 56 -4.23 -15.58 -12.22
N ALA A 57 -5.42 -14.98 -12.13
CA ALA A 57 -5.55 -13.60 -11.70
C ALA A 57 -5.25 -13.48 -10.19
N LYS A 58 -4.84 -12.28 -9.75
CA LYS A 58 -4.65 -11.96 -8.31
C LYS A 58 -5.91 -12.29 -7.49
N THR A 59 -7.08 -12.00 -8.04
CA THR A 59 -8.38 -12.27 -7.41
C THR A 59 -8.64 -13.76 -7.21
N ASP A 60 -8.20 -14.62 -8.13
CA ASP A 60 -8.36 -16.08 -8.01
C ASP A 60 -7.53 -16.63 -6.83
N TYR A 61 -6.28 -16.17 -6.69
CA TYR A 61 -5.44 -16.53 -5.54
C TYR A 61 -6.07 -16.09 -4.21
N LEU A 62 -6.60 -14.88 -4.14
CA LEU A 62 -7.22 -14.37 -2.91
C LEU A 62 -8.51 -15.12 -2.55
N LYS A 63 -9.32 -15.52 -3.54
CA LYS A 63 -10.50 -16.39 -3.33
C LYS A 63 -10.10 -17.76 -2.78
N GLU A 64 -9.04 -18.36 -3.29
CA GLU A 64 -8.52 -19.63 -2.79
C GLU A 64 -8.03 -19.51 -1.33
N LEU A 65 -7.36 -18.42 -0.99
CA LEU A 65 -6.95 -18.13 0.39
C LEU A 65 -8.15 -17.91 1.31
N ASP A 66 -9.18 -17.22 0.83
CA ASP A 66 -10.41 -16.96 1.58
C ASP A 66 -11.14 -18.26 1.93
N ALA A 67 -11.26 -19.16 0.95
CA ALA A 67 -11.90 -20.46 1.12
C ALA A 67 -11.23 -21.33 2.20
N THR A 68 -9.96 -21.08 2.52
CA THR A 68 -9.22 -21.81 3.57
C THR A 68 -9.18 -21.08 4.92
N GLY A 69 -9.73 -19.87 5.01
CA GLY A 69 -9.59 -18.98 6.18
C GLY A 69 -8.21 -18.32 6.31
N SER A 70 -7.27 -18.61 5.39
CA SER A 70 -5.93 -18.04 5.39
C SER A 70 -5.95 -16.53 5.13
N LEU A 71 -6.97 -16.02 4.44
CA LEU A 71 -7.13 -14.60 4.18
C LEU A 71 -7.39 -13.80 5.47
N ASP A 72 -8.18 -14.34 6.41
CA ASP A 72 -8.41 -13.69 7.70
C ASP A 72 -7.11 -13.67 8.54
N ALA A 73 -6.32 -14.74 8.51
CA ALA A 73 -5.02 -14.78 9.17
C ALA A 73 -4.03 -13.76 8.57
N LEU A 74 -4.01 -13.64 7.23
CA LEU A 74 -3.20 -12.66 6.53
C LEU A 74 -3.62 -11.23 6.89
N TRP A 75 -4.91 -10.94 6.87
CA TRP A 75 -5.43 -9.63 7.22
C TRP A 75 -5.13 -9.29 8.68
N ASN A 76 -5.36 -10.21 9.61
CA ASN A 76 -5.03 -10.01 11.02
C ASN A 76 -3.53 -9.72 11.23
N HIS A 77 -2.66 -10.35 10.43
CA HIS A 77 -1.23 -10.08 10.47
C HIS A 77 -0.90 -8.64 10.04
N PHE A 78 -1.44 -8.17 8.92
CA PHE A 78 -1.07 -6.89 8.32
C PHE A 78 -2.04 -5.72 8.59
N SER A 79 -3.13 -5.93 9.35
CA SER A 79 -4.18 -4.94 9.60
C SER A 79 -3.65 -3.61 10.12
N LYS A 80 -2.70 -3.62 11.05
CA LYS A 80 -2.09 -2.39 11.58
C LYS A 80 -1.31 -1.61 10.52
N ASP A 81 -0.62 -2.30 9.63
CA ASP A 81 0.08 -1.66 8.52
C ASP A 81 -0.95 -1.08 7.54
N ALA A 82 -2.01 -1.84 7.24
CA ALA A 82 -3.10 -1.37 6.38
C ALA A 82 -3.75 -0.09 6.95
N ASP A 83 -4.04 -0.06 8.25
CA ASP A 83 -4.57 1.13 8.92
C ASP A 83 -3.59 2.32 8.85
N MET A 84 -2.30 2.07 9.07
CA MET A 84 -1.25 3.10 9.00
C MET A 84 -1.16 3.76 7.61
N PHE A 85 -1.36 2.99 6.54
CA PHE A 85 -1.34 3.48 5.16
C PHE A 85 -2.73 3.86 4.60
N GLY A 86 -3.80 3.70 5.38
CA GLY A 86 -5.17 3.99 4.95
C GLY A 86 -5.74 3.00 3.91
N TYR A 87 -5.26 1.76 3.90
CA TYR A 87 -5.77 0.71 3.03
C TYR A 87 -6.98 0.00 3.63
N LYS A 88 -7.95 -0.31 2.76
CA LYS A 88 -9.08 -1.18 3.08
C LYS A 88 -9.10 -2.36 2.13
N PHE A 89 -9.65 -3.47 2.56
CA PHE A 89 -9.84 -4.63 1.69
C PHE A 89 -11.31 -4.83 1.38
N ASP A 90 -11.65 -4.76 0.09
CA ASP A 90 -12.95 -5.14 -0.40
C ASP A 90 -12.97 -6.66 -0.63
N ARG A 91 -13.61 -7.38 0.29
CA ARG A 91 -13.73 -8.84 0.25
C ARG A 91 -14.70 -9.33 -0.83
N GLU A 92 -15.64 -8.49 -1.29
CA GLU A 92 -16.56 -8.87 -2.37
C GLU A 92 -15.82 -8.89 -3.71
N ASN A 93 -15.00 -7.87 -3.95
CA ASN A 93 -14.25 -7.73 -5.19
C ASN A 93 -12.83 -8.33 -5.14
N PHE A 94 -12.37 -8.75 -3.95
CA PHE A 94 -11.00 -9.22 -3.68
C PHE A 94 -9.94 -8.21 -4.13
N GLN A 95 -10.18 -6.94 -3.84
CA GLN A 95 -9.32 -5.82 -4.22
C GLN A 95 -9.04 -4.91 -3.04
N THR A 96 -7.87 -4.26 -3.08
CA THR A 96 -7.49 -3.26 -2.08
C THR A 96 -8.05 -1.91 -2.50
N LEU A 97 -8.66 -1.20 -1.56
CA LEU A 97 -9.07 0.18 -1.69
C LEU A 97 -8.03 1.08 -1.05
N CYS A 98 -7.63 2.13 -1.74
CA CYS A 98 -6.74 3.17 -1.22
C CYS A 98 -7.10 4.54 -1.81
N GLU A 99 -6.61 5.59 -1.16
CA GLU A 99 -6.71 6.95 -1.70
C GLU A 99 -5.66 7.19 -2.78
N SER A 100 -6.08 7.73 -3.93
CA SER A 100 -5.21 8.07 -5.06
C SER A 100 -4.76 9.54 -5.05
N SER A 101 -3.61 9.80 -5.67
CA SER A 101 -3.03 11.14 -5.83
C SER A 101 -3.84 12.10 -6.69
N VAL A 102 -4.79 11.59 -7.49
CA VAL A 102 -5.51 12.41 -8.47
C VAL A 102 -6.74 13.09 -7.86
N ASN A 103 -7.50 12.35 -7.05
CA ASN A 103 -8.82 12.80 -6.57
C ASN A 103 -8.97 12.77 -5.04
N HIS A 104 -7.97 12.28 -4.29
CA HIS A 104 -8.07 12.05 -2.85
C HIS A 104 -9.31 11.24 -2.43
N SER A 105 -9.84 10.45 -3.38
CA SER A 105 -10.99 9.58 -3.20
C SER A 105 -10.53 8.14 -3.10
N LEU A 106 -11.22 7.34 -2.30
CA LEU A 106 -11.01 5.89 -2.27
C LEU A 106 -11.31 5.28 -3.65
N GLY A 107 -10.36 4.51 -4.16
CA GLY A 107 -10.49 3.72 -5.38
C GLY A 107 -9.71 2.42 -5.27
N TYR A 108 -9.84 1.53 -6.25
CA TYR A 108 -9.08 0.29 -6.27
C TYR A 108 -7.63 0.54 -6.64
N CYS A 109 -6.73 -0.07 -5.87
CA CYS A 109 -5.29 0.11 -5.97
C CYS A 109 -4.56 -1.22 -6.13
N GLY A 110 -3.50 -1.20 -6.94
CA GLY A 110 -2.62 -2.35 -7.21
C GLY A 110 -2.85 -3.03 -8.56
#